data_AF-A0A2M8D8A2-F1
#
_entry.id   AF-A0A2M8D8A2-F1
#
_cell.length_a   1.000
_cell.length_b   1.000
_cell.length_c   1.000
_cell.angle_alpha   90.00
_cell.angle_beta   90.00
_cell.angle_gamma   90.00
#
_symmetry.space_group_name_H-M   'P 1'
#
loop_
_entity.id
_entity.type
_entity.pdbx_description
1 polymer ?
#
loop_
_entity_poly.entity_id
_entity_poly.type
_entity_poly.pdbx_seq_one_letter_code
_entity_poly.pdbx_strand_id
1 'polypeptide(L)' 'MAYDENQGGFQRQMYSGNWKCSKCNADITQLPFEPDKDKLDQLLCRDCYREKRQSFGGRRPFRR' A
#
# COMPACT_ATOMS: atom_id res chain seq x y z
N MET A 1 12.84 3.70 31.59
CA MET A 1 13.21 4.47 30.40
C MET A 1 11.93 4.99 29.75
N ALA A 2 11.70 6.31 29.71
CA ALA A 2 10.56 6.90 29.00
C ALA A 2 10.88 6.89 27.50
N TYR A 3 10.03 6.28 26.69
CA TYR A 3 10.17 6.35 25.24
C TYR A 3 9.89 7.79 24.82
N ASP A 4 10.86 8.41 24.17
CA ASP A 4 10.77 9.75 23.60
C ASP A 4 9.59 9.81 22.63
N GLU A 5 8.59 10.65 22.95
CA GLU A 5 7.48 11.04 22.09
C GLU A 5 8.00 11.92 20.94
N ASN A 6 8.86 11.34 20.11
CA ASN A 6 9.39 11.98 18.92
C ASN A 6 8.23 12.16 17.92
N GLN A 7 7.53 13.28 18.05
CA GLN A 7 6.56 13.87 17.13
C GLN A 7 7.26 14.29 15.82
N GLY A 8 7.96 13.35 15.18
CA GLY A 8 8.49 13.48 13.84
C GLY A 8 7.33 13.47 12.87
N GLY A 9 6.81 14.67 12.60
CA GLY A 9 5.75 14.95 11.64
C GLY A 9 6.15 14.57 10.21
N PHE A 10 6.22 13.27 9.93
CA PHE A 10 5.98 12.76 8.59
C PHE A 10 4.52 13.10 8.29
N GLN A 11 4.29 14.31 7.80
CA GLN A 11 3.04 14.70 7.17
C GLN A 11 2.78 13.60 6.15
N ARG A 12 1.85 12.69 6.45
CA ARG A 12 1.47 11.61 5.55
C ARG A 12 0.81 12.29 4.37
N GLN A 13 1.61 12.71 3.40
CA GLN A 13 1.10 13.38 2.21
C GLN A 13 0.19 12.37 1.52
N MET A 14 -1.10 12.62 1.63
CA MET A 14 -2.11 11.90 0.88
C MET A 14 -2.13 12.53 -0.50
N TYR A 15 -1.67 11.79 -1.48
CA TYR A 15 -1.75 12.18 -2.86
C TYR A 15 -3.18 11.91 -3.32
N SER A 16 -3.86 12.94 -3.78
CA SER A 16 -5.16 12.82 -4.44
C SER A 16 -4.96 12.84 -5.94
N GLY A 17 -5.51 11.85 -6.65
CA GLY A 17 -5.32 11.69 -8.10
C GLY A 17 -6.38 10.81 -8.72
N ASN A 18 -6.24 10.45 -9.99
CA ASN A 18 -7.11 9.46 -10.65
C ASN A 18 -6.20 8.37 -11.23
N TRP A 19 -5.93 7.34 -10.42
CA TRP A 19 -5.09 6.21 -10.85
C TRP A 19 -5.95 4.96 -11.03
N LYS A 20 -5.55 4.08 -11.94
CA LYS A 20 -6.24 2.82 -12.17
C LYS A 20 -5.45 1.66 -11.61
N CYS A 21 -6.12 0.77 -10.88
CA CYS A 21 -5.53 -0.48 -10.41
C CYS A 21 -5.39 -1.47 -11.56
N SER A 22 -4.20 -2.02 -11.78
CA SER A 22 -3.95 -2.96 -12.89
C SER A 22 -4.64 -4.32 -12.73
N LYS A 23 -5.02 -4.69 -11.49
CA LYS A 23 -5.68 -5.98 -11.21
C LYS A 23 -7.20 -5.91 -11.29
N CYS A 24 -7.80 -4.83 -10.78
CA CYS A 24 -9.26 -4.70 -10.67
C CYS A 24 -9.86 -3.52 -11.44
N ASN A 25 -9.04 -2.70 -12.12
CA ASN A 25 -9.44 -1.49 -12.84
C ASN A 25 -10.18 -0.45 -11.99
N ALA A 26 -10.11 -0.56 -10.66
CA ALA A 26 -10.73 0.40 -9.75
C ALA A 26 -10.02 1.75 -9.81
N ASP A 27 -10.82 2.83 -9.72
CA ASP A 27 -10.33 4.19 -9.63
C ASP A 27 -9.86 4.49 -8.20
N ILE A 28 -8.57 4.81 -8.06
CA ILE A 28 -7.94 5.17 -6.80
C ILE A 28 -7.84 6.68 -6.74
N THR A 29 -8.54 7.28 -5.78
CA THR A 29 -8.59 8.73 -5.62
C THR A 29 -7.62 9.28 -4.59
N GLN A 30 -7.14 8.44 -3.66
CA GLN A 30 -6.27 8.84 -2.56
C GLN A 30 -5.24 7.74 -2.27
N LEU A 31 -3.95 8.10 -2.29
CA LEU A 31 -2.85 7.21 -1.97
C LEU A 31 -1.94 7.84 -0.90
N PRO A 32 -1.46 7.05 0.08
CA PRO A 32 -0.53 7.55 1.11
C PRO A 32 0.93 7.62 0.62
N PHE A 33 1.17 7.36 -0.67
CA PHE A 33 2.48 7.40 -1.32
C PHE A 33 2.32 8.04 -2.69
N GLU A 34 3.37 8.67 -3.20
CA GLU A 34 3.38 9.24 -4.54
C GLU A 34 3.45 8.09 -5.56
N PRO A 35 2.45 7.92 -6.43
CA PRO A 35 2.49 6.87 -7.44
C PRO A 35 3.39 7.27 -8.59
N ASP A 36 4.42 6.45 -8.86
CA ASP A 36 5.31 6.62 -10.00
C ASP A 36 4.54 6.46 -11.32
N LYS A 37 4.64 7.45 -12.22
CA LYS A 37 3.98 7.43 -13.53
C LYS A 37 4.43 6.25 -14.41
N ASP A 38 5.71 5.85 -14.28
CA ASP A 38 6.29 4.69 -14.97
C ASP A 38 5.76 3.35 -14.47
N LYS A 39 5.19 3.28 -13.26
CA LYS A 39 4.74 2.03 -12.63
C LYS A 39 3.23 1.97 -12.42
N LEU A 40 2.47 2.83 -13.10
CA LEU A 40 1.00 2.77 -13.10
C LEU A 40 0.49 1.41 -13.59
N ASP A 41 1.21 0.77 -14.52
CA ASP A 41 0.88 -0.57 -15.03
C ASP A 41 1.00 -1.69 -13.97
N GLN A 42 1.71 -1.44 -12.87
CA GLN A 42 1.84 -2.37 -11.74
C GLN A 42 1.17 -1.83 -10.46
N LEU A 43 0.42 -0.73 -10.57
CA LEU A 43 -0.21 -0.10 -9.42
C LEU A 43 -1.37 -0.97 -8.94
N LEU A 44 -1.30 -1.37 -7.68
CA LEU A 44 -2.34 -2.16 -7.02
C LEU A 44 -3.08 -1.28 -6.01
N CYS A 45 -4.41 -1.38 -5.99
CA CYS A 45 -5.20 -0.76 -4.94
C CYS A 45 -4.90 -1.39 -3.58
N ARG A 46 -5.34 -0.73 -2.50
CA ARG A 46 -5.10 -1.16 -1.12
C ARG A 46 -5.52 -2.61 -0.89
N ASP A 47 -6.64 -3.03 -1.47
CA ASP A 47 -7.18 -4.38 -1.33
C ASP A 47 -6.36 -5.42 -2.10
N CYS A 48 -6.07 -5.17 -3.39
CA CYS A 48 -5.23 -6.06 -4.18
C CYS A 48 -3.81 -6.20 -3.61
N TYR A 49 -3.26 -5.11 -3.07
CA TYR A 49 -1.97 -5.11 -2.40
C TYR A 49 -2.01 -5.89 -1.07
N ARG A 50 -3.09 -5.75 -0.30
CA ARG A 50 -3.31 -6.49 0.95
C ARG A 50 -3.45 -7.99 0.68
N GLU A 51 -4.25 -8.39 -0.31
CA GLU A 51 -4.34 -9.77 -0.79
C GLU A 51 -2.97 -10.32 -1.14
N LYS A 52 -2.23 -9.60 -1.99
CA LYS A 52 -0.88 -9.99 -2.42
C LYS A 52 0.03 -10.21 -1.22
N ARG A 53 0.08 -9.27 -0.27
CA ARG A 53 0.90 -9.42 0.96
C ARG A 53 0.44 -10.57 1.84
N GLN A 54 -0.87 -10.83 1.95
CA GLN A 54 -1.39 -11.97 2.71
C GLN A 54 -0.95 -13.31 2.13
N SER A 55 -0.80 -13.41 0.80
CA SER A 55 -0.31 -14.62 0.15
C SER A 55 1.15 -14.95 0.50
N PHE A 56 1.97 -13.94 0.84
CA PHE A 56 3.40 -14.13 1.13
C PHE A 56 3.73 -14.20 2.63
N GLY A 57 2.87 -13.65 3.50
CA GLY A 57 3.16 -13.50 4.94
C GLY A 57 2.52 -14.54 5.86
N GLY A 58 1.67 -15.43 5.36
CA GLY A 58 0.90 -16.32 6.22
C GLY A 58 0.76 -17.71 5.62
N ARG A 59 1.21 -18.70 6.38
CA ARG A 59 1.01 -20.15 6.17
C ARG A 59 2.09 -20.80 5.30
N ARG A 60 3.29 -20.90 5.86
CA ARG A 60 3.99 -22.18 5.81
C ARG A 60 3.09 -23.18 6.54
N PRO A 61 2.49 -24.18 5.87
CA PRO A 61 1.87 -25.27 6.60
C PRO A 61 3.02 -25.96 7.33
N PHE A 62 3.04 -25.86 8.66
CA PHE A 62 3.83 -26.79 9.45
C PHE A 62 3.15 -28.15 9.23
N ARG A 63 3.56 -28.84 8.16
CA ARG A 63 3.19 -30.22 7.89
C ARG A 63 3.59 -31.01 9.13
N ARG A 64 2.59 -31.44 9.90
CA ARG A 64 2.73 -32.36 11.00
C ARG A 64 1.89 -33.58 10.71
#